data_AF-A0A172N7L0-F1
#
_entry.id   AF-A0A172N7L0-F1
#
_cell.length_a   1.000
_cell.length_b   1.000
_cell.length_c   1.000
_cell.angle_alpha   90.00
_cell.angle_beta   90.00
_cell.angle_gamma   90.00
#
_symmetry.space_group_name_H-M   'P 1'
#
loop_
_entity.id
_entity.type
_entity.pdbx_description
1 polymer ?
#
loop_
_entity_poly.entity_id
_entity_poly.type
_entity_poly.pdbx_seq_one_letter_code
_entity_poly.pdbx_strand_id
1 'polypeptide(L)' 'MAVPKKRTSRSKKKIRKTIWREKANQAGVKALSLARSILTGRSKSFYYATISKSSETSTASINELNES' A
#
# COMPACT_ATOMS: atom_id res chain seq x y z
N MET A 1 22.58 31.71 -18.15
CA MET A 1 22.00 30.38 -17.79
C MET A 1 22.50 29.34 -18.79
N ALA A 2 22.78 28.12 -18.35
CA ALA A 2 23.22 27.05 -19.26
C ALA A 2 22.04 26.54 -20.11
N VAL A 3 22.22 26.50 -21.43
CA VAL A 3 21.22 26.02 -22.39
C VAL A 3 21.72 24.73 -23.05
N PRO A 4 20.89 23.67 -23.17
CA PRO A 4 21.32 22.45 -23.82
C PRO A 4 21.62 22.72 -25.30
N LYS A 5 22.85 22.45 -25.71
CA LYS A 5 23.26 22.66 -27.11
C LYS A 5 22.54 21.72 -28.09
N LYS A 6 22.17 20.51 -27.63
CA LYS A 6 21.50 19.47 -28.42
C LYS A 6 20.46 18.75 -27.56
N ARG A 7 19.43 18.21 -28.22
CA ARG A 7 18.44 17.38 -27.55
C ARG A 7 19.06 16.06 -27.08
N THR A 8 18.60 15.55 -25.96
CA THR A 8 18.95 14.20 -25.50
C THR A 8 18.37 13.15 -26.45
N SER A 9 19.12 12.10 -26.78
CA SER A 9 18.61 10.99 -27.57
C SER A 9 17.41 10.31 -26.90
N ARG A 10 16.56 9.66 -27.70
CA ARG A 10 15.37 8.94 -27.21
C ARG A 10 15.75 7.87 -26.18
N SER A 11 16.84 7.15 -26.42
CA SER A 11 17.35 6.12 -25.50
C SER A 11 17.73 6.71 -24.13
N LYS A 12 18.56 7.76 -24.10
CA LYS A 12 18.96 8.43 -22.85
C LYS A 12 17.77 8.99 -22.07
N LYS A 13 16.76 9.54 -22.76
CA LYS A 13 15.51 9.99 -22.14
C LYS A 13 14.71 8.82 -21.52
N LYS A 14 14.61 7.68 -22.21
CA LYS A 14 13.91 6.49 -21.71
C LYS A 14 14.59 5.93 -20.46
N ILE A 15 15.91 5.76 -20.47
CA ILE A 15 16.68 5.23 -19.33
C ILE A 15 16.43 6.05 -18.06
N ARG A 16 16.49 7.38 -18.14
CA ARG A 16 16.20 8.26 -16.98
C ARG A 16 14.79 8.08 -16.44
N LYS A 17 13.80 7.91 -17.32
CA LYS A 17 12.41 7.63 -16.90
C LYS A 17 12.27 6.26 -16.25
N THR A 18 12.96 5.23 -16.75
CA THR A 18 12.95 3.89 -16.16
C THR A 18 13.52 3.92 -14.74
N ILE A 19 14.64 4.59 -14.51
CA ILE A 19 15.23 4.74 -13.17
C ILE A 19 14.24 5.38 -12.18
N TRP A 20 13.47 6.37 -12.63
CA TRP A 20 12.45 6.99 -11.77
C TRP A 20 11.29 6.03 -11.45
N ARG A 21 10.82 5.25 -12.43
CA ARG A 21 9.75 4.25 -12.22
C ARG A 21 10.20 3.08 -11.36
N GLU A 22 11.46 2.68 -11.47
CA GLU A 22 12.01 1.57 -10.70
C GLU A 22 11.96 1.82 -9.19
N LYS A 23 12.13 3.07 -8.75
CA LYS A 23 11.95 3.44 -7.34
C LYS A 23 10.53 3.17 -6.86
N ALA A 24 9.52 3.43 -7.69
CA ALA A 24 8.13 3.14 -7.37
C ALA A 24 7.86 1.62 -7.31
N ASN A 25 8.44 0.85 -8.23
CA ASN A 25 8.36 -0.61 -8.21
C ASN A 25 8.91 -1.18 -6.89
N GLN A 26 10.08 -0.71 -6.46
CA GLN A 26 10.70 -1.15 -5.20
C GLN A 26 9.86 -0.79 -3.97
N ALA A 27 9.24 0.39 -3.96
CA ALA A 27 8.29 0.78 -2.92
C ALA A 27 7.06 -0.13 -2.90
N GLY A 28 6.52 -0.48 -4.08
CA GLY A 28 5.39 -1.40 -4.23
C GLY A 28 5.68 -2.80 -3.68
N VAL A 29 6.85 -3.37 -3.98
CA VAL A 29 7.27 -4.69 -3.45
C VAL A 29 7.35 -4.67 -1.93
N LYS A 30 7.93 -3.62 -1.34
CA LYS A 30 8.02 -3.47 0.12
C LYS A 30 6.63 -3.33 0.75
N ALA A 31 5.76 -2.51 0.14
CA ALA A 31 4.39 -2.32 0.61
C ALA A 31 3.57 -3.62 0.58
N LEU A 32 3.69 -4.41 -0.50
CA LEU A 32 3.02 -5.71 -0.62
C LEU A 32 3.48 -6.70 0.46
N SER A 33 4.79 -6.80 0.67
CA SER A 33 5.36 -7.65 1.72
C SER A 33 4.84 -7.25 3.10
N LEU A 34 4.81 -5.95 3.38
CA LEU A 34 4.29 -5.41 4.62
C LEU A 34 2.79 -5.72 4.81
N ALA A 35 1.98 -5.49 3.77
CA ALA A 35 0.54 -5.78 3.81
C ALA A 35 0.24 -7.25 4.11
N ARG A 36 0.99 -8.18 3.50
CA ARG A 36 0.88 -9.61 3.80
C ARG A 36 1.23 -9.91 5.26
N SER A 37 2.30 -9.33 5.79
CA SER A 37 2.68 -9.51 7.20
C SER A 37 1.55 -9.05 8.13
N ILE A 38 0.97 -7.88 7.87
CA ILE A 38 -0.14 -7.33 8.64
C ILE A 38 -1.36 -8.24 8.58
N LEU A 39 -1.74 -8.69 7.38
CA LEU A 39 -2.91 -9.54 7.16
C LEU A 39 -2.83 -10.85 7.93
N THR A 40 -1.63 -11.42 8.09
CA THR A 40 -1.45 -12.67 8.83
C THR A 40 -1.58 -12.53 10.34
N GLY A 41 -1.52 -11.32 10.90
CA GLY A 41 -1.63 -11.07 12.35
C GLY A 41 -0.51 -11.65 13.22
N ARG A 42 0.50 -12.30 12.63
CA ARG A 42 1.60 -12.96 13.36
C ARG A 42 2.67 -11.99 13.84
N SER A 43 2.83 -10.86 13.15
CA SER A 43 3.83 -9.84 13.48
C SER A 43 3.32 -8.88 14.56
N LYS A 44 4.01 -8.83 15.71
CA LYS A 44 3.69 -7.94 16.86
C LYS A 44 4.42 -6.59 16.84
N SER A 45 5.24 -6.33 15.82
CA SER A 45 6.13 -5.17 15.74
C SER A 45 5.52 -3.95 15.02
N PHE A 46 4.36 -4.10 14.36
CA PHE A 46 3.73 -3.05 13.57
C PHE A 46 2.32 -2.78 14.08
N TYR A 47 2.05 -1.55 14.51
CA TYR A 47 0.75 -1.09 14.98
C TYR A 47 0.23 -0.02 14.02
N TYR A 48 -1.01 -0.15 13.58
CA TYR A 48 -1.71 0.92 12.86
C TYR A 48 -2.97 1.27 13.64
N ALA A 49 -3.33 2.55 13.65
CA ALA A 49 -4.59 2.99 14.24
C ALA A 49 -5.73 2.42 13.39
N THR A 50 -6.38 1.36 13.87
CA THR A 50 -7.72 1.01 13.41
C THR A 50 -8.62 2.11 13.94
N ILE A 51 -9.13 2.99 13.08
CA ILE A 51 -10.30 3.79 13.46
C ILE A 51 -11.39 2.74 13.63
N SER A 52 -11.61 2.33 14.87
CA SER A 52 -12.71 1.45 15.20
C SER A 52 -13.97 2.16 14.73
N LYS A 53 -14.59 1.65 13.67
CA LYS A 53 -16.05 1.73 13.58
C LYS A 53 -16.56 0.80 14.68
N SER A 54 -16.46 1.29 15.92
CA SER A 54 -16.93 0.64 17.12
C SER A 54 -18.45 0.75 17.14
N SER A 55 -19.13 -0.11 16.40
CA SER A 55 -20.53 -0.55 16.57
C SER A 55 -20.93 -1.36 15.33
N GLU A 56 -21.74 -2.39 15.52
CA GLU A 56 -22.26 -3.32 14.50
C GLU A 56 -21.43 -4.60 14.23
N THR A 57 -21.07 -5.34 15.29
CA THR A 57 -21.19 -6.82 15.28
C THR A 57 -21.59 -7.38 16.66
N SER A 58 -22.44 -6.66 17.40
CA SER A 58 -23.18 -7.20 18.58
C SER A 58 -24.65 -7.47 18.25
N THR A 59 -25.09 -7.15 17.03
CA THR A 59 -26.49 -7.26 16.57
C THR A 59 -26.82 -8.61 15.93
N ALA A 60 -25.84 -9.47 15.67
CA ALA A 60 -26.09 -10.83 15.18
C ALA A 60 -26.58 -11.79 16.29
N SER A 61 -26.35 -11.47 17.57
CA SER A 61 -26.75 -12.32 18.70
C SER A 61 -28.15 -12.03 19.26
N ILE A 62 -28.86 -11.02 18.76
CA ILE A 62 -30.24 -10.70 19.24
C ILE A 62 -31.31 -11.51 18.49
N ASN A 63 -31.01 -12.05 17.30
CA ASN A 63 -32.00 -12.81 16.52
C ASN A 63 -32.12 -14.31 16.90
N GLU A 64 -31.45 -14.79 17.94
CA GLU A 64 -31.65 -16.16 18.46
C GLU A 64 -32.64 -16.26 19.63
N LEU A 65 -33.27 -15.15 20.07
CA LEU A 65 -34.21 -15.16 21.20
C LEU A 65 -35.66 -14.78 20.83
N ASN A 66 -36.01 -14.74 19.54
CA ASN A 66 -37.39 -14.46 19.11
C ASN A 66 -38.00 -15.56 18.22
N GLU A 67 -37.56 -16.80 18.41
CA GLU A 67 -38.22 -17.98 17.86
C GLU A 67 -38.43 -19.00 19.00
N SER A 68 -39.33 -18.64 19.91
CA SER A 68 -39.99 -19.51 20.90
C SER A 68 -41.36 -18.92 21.23
#